data_AF-A0A167UAB1-F1
#
_entry.id   AF-A0A167UAB1-F1
#
_cell.length_a   1.000
_cell.length_b   1.000
_cell.length_c   1.000
_cell.angle_alpha   90.00
_cell.angle_beta   90.00
_cell.angle_gamma   90.00
#
_symmetry.space_group_name_H-M   'P 1'
#
loop_
_entity.id
_entity.type
_entity.pdbx_description
1 polymer ?
#
loop_
_entity_poly.entity_id
_entity_poly.type
_entity_poly.pdbx_seq_one_letter_code
_entity_poly.pdbx_strand_id
1 'polypeptide(L)'
;MSLTLTSLLDSLHTHLQTQTELLPTLHAQLGLPSNALEDELKILQQHLMQSVESQIDVRRKEVDEWMGKCSGVEDVCVRYGKALGANVKVAGASIGELRKEQVLPKRYQLVTAQQEKLRQVYHTKLEQLTTLTTKLNVLARTLGKEFFQPDIIHAALAPGENASDTNAHRDVTPERFSTLEKELVRAKGET
;
A
#
# COMPACT_ATOMS: atom_id res chain seq x y z
N MET A 1 6.76 -28.83 -19.18
CA MET A 1 7.55 -28.10 -20.19
C MET A 1 7.19 -26.63 -20.06
N SER A 2 8.16 -25.76 -19.82
CA SER A 2 7.94 -24.32 -19.76
C SER A 2 7.73 -23.78 -21.17
N LEU A 3 6.54 -23.25 -21.46
CA LEU A 3 6.28 -22.50 -22.68
C LEU A 3 7.24 -21.29 -22.73
N THR A 4 8.14 -21.25 -23.70
CA THR A 4 8.92 -20.05 -24.01
C THR A 4 8.23 -19.27 -25.12
N LEU A 5 8.48 -17.96 -25.20
CA LEU A 5 7.95 -17.10 -26.26
C LEU A 5 8.25 -17.66 -27.65
N THR A 6 9.47 -18.18 -27.85
CA THR A 6 9.91 -18.81 -29.10
C THR A 6 9.08 -20.05 -29.43
N SER A 7 8.89 -20.96 -28.47
CA SER A 7 8.07 -22.17 -28.67
C SER A 7 6.60 -21.85 -28.99
N LEU A 8 6.05 -20.77 -28.41
CA LEU A 8 4.70 -20.30 -28.71
C LEU A 8 4.61 -19.72 -30.12
N LEU A 9 5.57 -18.89 -30.52
CA LEU A 9 5.61 -18.30 -31.86
C LEU A 9 5.76 -19.37 -32.93
N ASP A 10 6.66 -20.32 -32.75
CA ASP A 10 6.89 -21.41 -33.71
C ASP A 10 5.65 -22.32 -33.83
N SER A 11 4.99 -22.61 -32.71
CA SER A 11 3.74 -23.39 -32.70
C SER A 11 2.59 -22.62 -33.34
N LEU A 12 2.42 -21.33 -33.06
CA LEU A 12 1.37 -20.50 -33.65
C LEU A 12 1.60 -20.33 -35.15
N HIS A 13 2.84 -20.07 -35.56
CA HIS A 13 3.21 -19.96 -36.98
C HIS A 13 2.88 -21.25 -37.73
N THR A 14 3.34 -22.39 -37.22
CA THR A 14 3.07 -23.70 -37.84
C THR A 14 1.57 -23.99 -37.89
N HIS A 15 0.84 -23.73 -36.80
CA HIS A 15 -0.60 -23.98 -36.73
C HIS A 15 -1.40 -23.07 -37.67
N LEU A 16 -1.11 -21.76 -37.67
CA LEU A 16 -1.73 -20.80 -38.58
C LEU A 16 -1.44 -21.18 -40.03
N GLN A 17 -0.20 -21.55 -40.35
CA GLN A 17 0.16 -22.01 -41.70
C GLN A 17 -0.66 -23.24 -42.11
N THR A 18 -0.67 -24.31 -41.30
CA THR A 18 -1.40 -25.55 -41.65
C THR A 18 -2.90 -25.33 -41.79
N GLN A 19 -3.51 -24.50 -40.93
CA GLN A 19 -4.95 -24.26 -40.97
C GLN A 19 -5.34 -23.28 -42.08
N THR A 20 -4.52 -22.27 -42.38
CA THR A 20 -4.80 -21.30 -43.45
C THR A 20 -4.60 -21.90 -44.84
N GLU A 21 -3.73 -22.90 -45.00
CA GLU A 21 -3.59 -23.66 -46.27
C GLU A 21 -4.87 -24.42 -46.68
N LEU A 22 -5.77 -24.72 -45.72
CA LEU A 22 -7.04 -25.38 -45.99
C LEU A 22 -8.13 -24.41 -46.47
N LEU A 23 -8.04 -23.12 -46.11
CA LEU A 23 -9.07 -22.12 -46.40
C LEU A 23 -9.33 -21.94 -47.91
N PRO A 24 -8.33 -21.84 -48.80
CA PRO A 24 -8.57 -21.72 -50.24
C PRO A 24 -9.39 -22.89 -50.81
N THR A 25 -9.12 -24.10 -50.34
CA THR A 25 -9.85 -25.30 -50.78
C THR A 25 -11.30 -25.27 -50.33
N LEU A 26 -11.56 -24.89 -49.07
CA LEU A 26 -12.91 -24.74 -48.53
C LEU A 26 -13.68 -23.60 -49.22
N HIS A 27 -13.03 -22.48 -49.49
CA HIS A 27 -13.62 -21.33 -50.19
C HIS A 27 -14.02 -21.69 -51.62
N ALA A 28 -13.17 -22.44 -52.33
CA ALA A 28 -13.48 -22.96 -53.65
C ALA A 28 -14.68 -23.93 -53.62
N GLN A 29 -14.77 -24.80 -52.62
CA GLN A 29 -15.90 -25.72 -52.44
C GLN A 29 -17.23 -25.00 -52.13
N LEU A 30 -17.16 -23.85 -51.46
CA LEU A 30 -18.32 -23.03 -51.12
C LEU A 30 -18.68 -22.01 -52.20
N GLY A 31 -17.86 -21.85 -53.24
CA GLY A 31 -18.08 -20.87 -54.31
C GLY A 31 -17.99 -19.41 -53.85
N LEU A 32 -17.17 -19.14 -52.83
CA LEU A 32 -17.02 -17.79 -52.25
C LEU A 32 -16.26 -16.85 -53.19
N PRO A 33 -16.53 -15.53 -53.14
CA PRO A 33 -15.81 -14.54 -53.93
C PRO A 33 -14.35 -14.41 -53.48
N SER A 34 -13.47 -13.97 -54.39
CA SER A 34 -12.02 -13.92 -54.17
C SER A 34 -11.56 -12.99 -53.03
N ASN A 35 -12.41 -12.07 -52.57
CA ASN A 35 -12.15 -11.20 -51.42
C ASN A 35 -12.48 -11.84 -50.06
N ALA A 36 -13.29 -12.90 -50.02
CA ALA A 36 -13.73 -13.53 -48.78
C ALA A 36 -12.55 -14.08 -47.95
N LEU A 37 -11.52 -14.62 -48.62
CA LEU A 37 -10.31 -15.11 -47.97
C LEU A 37 -9.52 -13.99 -47.29
N GLU A 38 -9.39 -12.85 -47.97
CA GLU A 38 -8.68 -11.69 -47.41
C GLU A 38 -9.41 -11.14 -46.19
N ASP A 39 -10.73 -11.06 -46.25
CA ASP A 39 -11.57 -10.58 -45.14
C ASP A 39 -11.49 -11.53 -43.93
N GLU A 40 -11.55 -12.85 -44.15
CA GLU A 40 -11.39 -13.84 -43.07
C GLU A 40 -9.99 -13.81 -42.44
N LEU A 41 -8.94 -13.66 -43.24
CA LEU A 41 -7.57 -13.54 -42.74
C LEU A 41 -7.37 -12.25 -41.93
N LYS A 42 -7.99 -11.13 -42.35
CA LYS A 42 -8.00 -9.88 -41.57
C LYS A 42 -8.71 -10.05 -40.23
N ILE A 43 -9.86 -10.73 -40.21
CA ILE A 43 -10.59 -11.04 -38.97
C ILE A 43 -9.72 -11.89 -38.03
N LEU A 44 -9.06 -12.93 -38.56
CA LEU A 44 -8.17 -13.78 -37.77
C LEU A 44 -6.99 -12.99 -37.18
N GLN A 45 -6.36 -12.15 -38.00
CA GLN A 45 -5.27 -11.27 -37.56
C GLN A 45 -5.73 -10.35 -36.43
N GLN A 46 -6.89 -9.70 -36.58
CA GLN A 46 -7.45 -8.80 -35.59
C GLN A 46 -7.73 -9.53 -34.28
N HIS A 47 -8.34 -10.73 -34.32
CA HIS A 47 -8.61 -11.52 -33.12
C HIS A 47 -7.33 -11.93 -32.39
N LEU A 48 -6.28 -12.32 -33.11
CA LEU A 48 -4.99 -12.69 -32.50
C LEU A 48 -4.36 -11.49 -31.80
N MET A 49 -4.32 -10.32 -32.46
CA MET A 49 -3.79 -9.08 -31.88
C MET A 49 -4.56 -8.70 -30.62
N GLN A 50 -5.90 -8.62 -30.72
CA GLN A 50 -6.76 -8.25 -29.60
C GLN A 50 -6.63 -9.22 -28.42
N SER A 51 -6.46 -10.52 -28.69
CA SER A 51 -6.30 -11.52 -27.62
C SER A 51 -5.01 -11.32 -26.84
N VAL A 52 -3.89 -11.04 -27.53
CA VAL A 52 -2.61 -10.76 -26.88
C VAL A 52 -2.67 -9.45 -26.10
N GLU A 53 -3.23 -8.40 -26.70
CA GLU A 53 -3.42 -7.10 -26.04
C GLU A 53 -4.27 -7.22 -24.77
N SER A 54 -5.41 -7.91 -24.86
CA SER A 54 -6.27 -8.16 -23.71
C SER A 54 -5.54 -8.90 -22.60
N GLN A 55 -4.71 -9.89 -22.93
CA GLN A 55 -3.94 -10.64 -21.93
C GLN A 55 -2.89 -9.76 -21.24
N ILE A 56 -2.22 -8.88 -21.98
CA ILE A 56 -1.28 -7.90 -21.44
C ILE A 56 -2.00 -6.91 -20.53
N ASP A 57 -3.17 -6.42 -20.94
CA ASP A 57 -3.95 -5.45 -20.17
C ASP A 57 -4.46 -6.03 -18.85
N VAL A 58 -4.84 -7.31 -18.81
CA VAL A 58 -5.17 -8.01 -17.56
C VAL A 58 -3.97 -7.97 -16.61
N ARG A 59 -2.77 -8.33 -17.09
CA ARG A 59 -1.55 -8.33 -16.26
C ARG A 59 -1.16 -6.91 -15.82
N ARG A 60 -1.32 -5.89 -16.66
CA ARG A 60 -1.10 -4.48 -16.28
C ARG A 60 -2.02 -4.05 -15.14
N LYS A 61 -3.32 -4.34 -15.26
CA LYS A 61 -4.30 -4.04 -14.20
C LYS A 61 -3.97 -4.73 -12.88
N GLU A 62 -3.55 -6.00 -12.93
CA GLU A 62 -3.11 -6.71 -11.72
C GLU A 62 -1.87 -6.06 -11.07
N VAL A 63 -0.91 -5.62 -11.88
CA VAL A 63 0.26 -4.87 -11.38
C VAL A 63 -0.17 -3.56 -10.72
N ASP A 64 -1.05 -2.79 -11.37
CA ASP A 64 -1.58 -1.54 -10.82
C ASP A 64 -2.34 -1.75 -9.51
N GLU A 65 -3.15 -2.80 -9.43
CA GLU A 65 -3.86 -3.18 -8.20
C GLU A 65 -2.88 -3.49 -7.07
N TRP A 66 -1.83 -4.26 -7.35
CA TRP A 66 -0.79 -4.58 -6.37
C TRP A 66 0.03 -3.36 -5.94
N MET A 67 0.33 -2.45 -6.87
CA MET A 67 0.98 -1.18 -6.52
C MET A 67 0.09 -0.34 -5.60
N GLY A 68 -1.21 -0.26 -5.89
CA GLY A 68 -2.18 0.42 -5.04
C GLY A 68 -2.24 -0.18 -3.63
N LYS A 69 -2.29 -1.51 -3.52
CA LYS A 69 -2.23 -2.23 -2.24
C LYS A 69 -0.96 -1.91 -1.45
N CYS A 70 0.21 -1.92 -2.11
CA CYS A 70 1.47 -1.56 -1.47
C CYS A 70 1.46 -0.11 -0.98
N SER A 71 1.07 0.84 -1.85
CA SER A 71 1.03 2.26 -1.50
C SER A 71 0.13 2.52 -0.30
N GLY A 72 -1.07 1.93 -0.28
CA GLY A 72 -2.03 2.12 0.82
C GLY A 72 -1.46 1.71 2.19
N VAL A 73 -0.79 0.57 2.28
CA VAL A 73 -0.19 0.12 3.54
C VAL A 73 1.06 0.95 3.90
N GLU A 74 1.85 1.35 2.91
CA GLU A 74 3.02 2.21 3.12
C GLU A 74 2.64 3.58 3.67
N ASP A 75 1.55 4.18 3.19
CA ASP A 75 1.05 5.46 3.68
C ASP A 75 0.62 5.37 5.15
N VAL A 76 -0.01 4.27 5.55
CA VAL A 76 -0.34 4.00 6.96
C VAL A 76 0.93 3.86 7.81
N CYS A 77 1.95 3.14 7.31
CA CYS A 77 3.24 3.04 7.99
C CYS A 77 3.90 4.41 8.18
N VAL A 78 3.84 5.28 7.17
CA VAL A 78 4.36 6.65 7.25
C VAL A 78 3.60 7.46 8.30
N ARG A 79 2.27 7.34 8.37
CA ARG A 79 1.45 8.00 9.42
C ARG A 79 1.85 7.53 10.82
N TYR A 80 1.99 6.22 11.05
CA TYR A 80 2.48 5.71 12.33
C TYR A 80 3.90 6.20 12.64
N GLY A 81 4.80 6.21 11.66
CA GLY A 81 6.17 6.72 11.82
C GLY A 81 6.20 8.18 12.25
N LYS A 82 5.34 9.03 11.69
CA LYS A 82 5.21 10.44 12.11
C LYS A 82 4.67 10.56 13.54
N ALA A 83 3.65 9.79 13.90
CA ALA A 83 3.06 9.81 15.24
C ALA A 83 4.02 9.31 16.33
N LEU A 84 4.87 8.34 15.98
CA LEU A 84 5.90 7.76 16.84
C LEU A 84 7.18 8.60 16.91
N GLY A 85 7.45 9.43 15.90
CA GLY A 85 8.65 10.25 15.79
C GLY A 85 9.83 9.53 15.11
N ALA A 86 10.78 10.33 14.62
CA ALA A 86 11.92 9.88 13.80
C ALA A 86 12.85 8.86 14.49
N ASN A 87 12.82 8.78 15.83
CA ASN A 87 13.72 7.96 16.64
C ASN A 87 13.17 6.57 16.99
N VAL A 88 11.95 6.22 16.58
CA VAL A 88 11.40 4.90 16.89
C VAL A 88 12.03 3.84 15.98
N LYS A 89 13.07 3.21 16.52
CA LYS A 89 13.71 2.01 15.96
C LYS A 89 12.80 0.81 16.16
N VAL A 90 11.79 0.64 15.31
CA VAL A 90 11.11 -0.66 15.20
C VAL A 90 12.10 -1.64 14.58
N ALA A 91 12.39 -2.75 15.24
CA ALA A 91 13.28 -3.78 14.73
C ALA A 91 12.75 -4.32 13.38
N GLY A 92 13.45 -3.97 12.30
CA GLY A 92 13.10 -4.34 10.93
C GLY A 92 13.70 -3.40 9.89
N ALA A 93 13.49 -3.76 8.62
CA ALA A 93 13.84 -2.90 7.48
C ALA A 93 12.94 -1.65 7.46
N SER A 94 13.52 -0.52 7.07
CA SER A 94 12.79 0.73 6.85
C SER A 94 11.81 0.59 5.68
N ILE A 95 10.75 1.40 5.66
CA ILE A 95 9.81 1.43 4.52
C ILE A 95 10.54 1.70 3.20
N GLY A 96 11.56 2.56 3.22
CA GLY A 96 12.40 2.83 2.05
C GLY A 96 13.16 1.61 1.52
N GLU A 97 13.56 0.69 2.40
CA GLU A 97 14.20 -0.57 2.00
C GLU A 97 13.17 -1.58 1.48
N LEU A 98 12.00 -1.68 2.13
CA LEU A 98 10.92 -2.55 1.69
C LEU A 98 10.40 -2.15 0.30
N ARG A 99 10.43 -0.86 -0.05
CA ARG A 99 10.08 -0.35 -1.38
C ARG A 99 10.97 -0.87 -2.50
N LYS A 100 12.18 -1.36 -2.20
CA LYS A 100 13.12 -1.89 -3.19
C LYS A 100 12.76 -3.30 -3.65
N GLU A 101 11.90 -4.01 -2.92
CA GLU A 101 11.39 -5.34 -3.31
C GLU A 101 10.54 -5.23 -4.58
N GLN A 102 10.98 -5.93 -5.63
CA GLN A 102 10.37 -5.87 -6.96
C GLN A 102 9.14 -6.78 -7.05
N VAL A 103 9.08 -7.84 -6.25
CA VAL A 103 7.96 -8.78 -6.24
C VAL A 103 6.83 -8.17 -5.40
N LEU A 104 5.86 -7.51 -6.06
CA LEU A 104 4.82 -6.73 -5.39
C LEU A 104 4.04 -7.52 -4.31
N PRO A 105 3.61 -8.78 -4.51
CA PRO A 105 2.94 -9.52 -3.45
C PRO A 105 3.82 -9.74 -2.21
N LYS A 106 5.13 -9.97 -2.42
CA LYS A 106 6.10 -10.14 -1.34
C LYS A 106 6.37 -8.81 -0.64
N ARG A 107 6.52 -7.71 -1.39
CA ARG A 107 6.61 -6.35 -0.84
C ARG A 107 5.39 -6.05 0.04
N TYR A 108 4.18 -6.32 -0.45
CA TYR A 108 2.95 -6.12 0.29
C TYR A 108 2.95 -6.89 1.62
N GLN A 109 3.33 -8.17 1.61
CA GLN A 109 3.43 -8.99 2.83
C GLN A 109 4.42 -8.39 3.84
N LEU A 110 5.61 -7.98 3.38
CA LEU A 110 6.65 -7.41 4.24
C LEU A 110 6.22 -6.06 4.84
N VAL A 111 5.63 -5.18 4.04
CA VAL A 111 5.14 -3.88 4.52
C VAL A 111 3.96 -4.07 5.48
N THR A 112 3.05 -5.01 5.22
CA THR A 112 1.93 -5.31 6.11
C THR A 112 2.42 -5.82 7.48
N ALA A 113 3.43 -6.68 7.49
CA ALA A 113 4.05 -7.13 8.74
C ALA A 113 4.70 -5.96 9.50
N GLN A 114 5.33 -5.02 8.81
CA GLN A 114 5.90 -3.82 9.42
C GLN A 114 4.82 -2.86 9.95
N GLN A 115 3.72 -2.70 9.20
CA GLN A 115 2.56 -1.90 9.60
C GLN A 115 1.96 -2.41 10.90
N GLU A 116 1.81 -3.73 11.04
CA GLU A 116 1.29 -4.34 12.27
C GLU A 116 2.22 -4.10 13.47
N LYS A 117 3.54 -4.20 13.29
CA LYS A 117 4.51 -3.86 14.35
C LYS A 117 4.39 -2.40 14.76
N LEU A 118 4.34 -1.48 13.80
CA LEU A 118 4.17 -0.05 14.05
C LEU A 118 2.86 0.24 14.79
N ARG A 119 1.77 -0.41 14.38
CA ARG A 119 0.46 -0.31 15.04
C ARG A 119 0.54 -0.73 16.50
N GLN A 120 1.18 -1.85 16.81
CA GLN A 120 1.34 -2.33 18.19
C GLN A 120 2.15 -1.37 19.05
N VAL A 121 3.30 -0.89 18.54
CA VAL A 121 4.13 0.09 19.28
C VAL A 121 3.37 1.39 19.51
N TYR A 122 2.65 1.89 18.49
CA TYR A 122 1.83 3.09 18.60
C TYR A 122 0.74 2.95 19.66
N HIS A 123 -0.02 1.85 19.69
CA HIS A 123 -1.09 1.67 20.68
C HIS A 123 -0.54 1.56 22.10
N THR A 124 0.55 0.82 22.31
CA THR A 124 1.22 0.76 23.60
C THR A 124 1.66 2.15 24.07
N LYS A 125 2.24 2.97 23.17
CA LYS A 125 2.61 4.34 23.49
C LYS A 125 1.40 5.23 23.74
N LEU A 126 0.31 5.07 23.00
CA LEU A 126 -0.92 5.82 23.21
C LEU A 126 -1.54 5.54 24.59
N GLU A 127 -1.51 4.28 25.04
CA GLU A 127 -1.95 3.90 26.39
C GLU A 127 -1.07 4.53 27.48
N GLN A 128 0.25 4.52 27.30
CA GLN A 128 1.19 5.19 28.19
C GLN A 128 0.92 6.70 28.27
N LEU A 129 0.70 7.35 27.12
CA LEU A 129 0.38 8.77 27.03
C LEU A 129 -0.94 9.09 27.74
N THR A 130 -1.96 8.27 27.53
CA THR A 130 -3.28 8.41 28.17
C THR A 130 -3.16 8.31 29.69
N THR A 131 -2.34 7.39 30.18
CA THR A 131 -2.08 7.21 31.61
C THR A 131 -1.39 8.44 32.22
N LEU A 132 -0.35 8.97 31.57
CA LEU A 132 0.34 10.19 32.01
C LEU A 132 -0.61 11.40 32.02
N THR A 133 -1.38 11.57 30.94
CA THR A 133 -2.35 12.67 30.79
C THR A 133 -3.43 12.60 31.87
N THR A 134 -3.90 11.40 32.22
CA THR A 134 -4.87 11.22 33.30
C THR A 134 -4.28 11.63 34.66
N LYS A 135 -3.02 11.28 34.94
CA LYS A 135 -2.34 11.69 36.18
C LYS A 135 -2.19 13.21 36.27
N LEU A 136 -1.80 13.86 35.18
CA LEU A 136 -1.70 15.33 35.10
C LEU A 136 -3.07 15.99 35.30
N ASN A 137 -4.12 15.46 34.70
CA ASN A 137 -5.50 15.95 34.89
C ASN A 137 -5.96 15.88 36.35
N VAL A 138 -5.55 14.85 37.10
CA VAL A 138 -5.86 14.76 38.53
C VAL A 138 -5.13 15.86 39.31
N LEU A 139 -3.84 16.06 39.06
CA LEU A 139 -3.05 17.12 39.70
C LEU A 139 -3.56 18.53 39.35
N ALA A 140 -4.03 18.74 38.12
CA ALA A 140 -4.58 20.02 37.66
C ALA A 140 -5.81 20.45 38.47
N ARG A 141 -6.59 19.48 39.01
CA ARG A 141 -7.73 19.79 39.87
C ARG A 141 -7.29 20.29 41.25
N THR A 142 -6.14 19.84 41.73
CA THR A 142 -5.58 20.22 43.03
C THR A 142 -4.80 21.53 42.96
N LEU A 143 -4.01 21.72 41.91
CA LEU A 143 -3.15 22.90 41.71
C LEU A 143 -3.86 24.08 41.04
N GLY A 144 -5.07 23.85 40.49
CA GLY A 144 -5.83 24.85 39.73
C GLY A 144 -5.65 24.71 38.22
N LYS A 145 -6.71 25.03 37.47
CA LYS A 145 -6.79 24.80 36.01
C LYS A 145 -5.78 25.59 35.18
N GLU A 146 -5.27 26.70 35.72
CA GLU A 146 -4.29 27.56 35.04
C GLU A 146 -2.83 27.09 35.25
N PHE A 147 -2.60 26.04 36.05
CA PHE A 147 -1.24 25.59 36.39
C PHE A 147 -0.54 24.90 35.20
N PHE A 148 -1.28 24.20 34.35
CA PHE A 148 -0.76 23.57 33.15
C PHE A 148 -1.28 24.28 31.91
N GLN A 149 -0.44 24.36 30.88
CA GLN A 149 -0.91 24.83 29.58
C GLN A 149 -1.96 23.86 28.99
N PRO A 150 -2.97 24.35 28.26
CA PRO A 150 -4.01 23.52 27.66
C PRO A 150 -3.44 22.38 26.79
N ASP A 151 -2.34 22.67 26.10
CA ASP A 151 -1.65 21.73 25.21
C ASP A 151 -0.99 20.58 25.96
N ILE A 152 -0.77 20.67 27.27
CA ILE A 152 -0.28 19.57 28.13
C ILE A 152 -1.43 18.64 28.52
N ILE A 153 -2.60 19.23 28.79
CA ILE A 153 -3.79 18.52 29.26
C ILE A 153 -4.49 17.76 28.13
N HIS A 154 -4.45 18.30 26.91
CA HIS A 154 -5.04 17.67 25.73
C HIS A 154 -3.98 16.95 24.89
N ALA A 155 -4.28 15.71 24.47
CA ALA A 155 -3.38 14.95 23.61
C ALA A 155 -3.29 15.61 22.22
N ALA A 156 -2.13 16.18 21.90
CA ALA A 156 -1.85 16.79 20.61
C ALA A 156 -2.01 15.76 19.46
N LEU A 157 -2.40 16.24 18.29
CA LEU A 157 -2.44 15.44 17.07
C LEU A 157 -1.01 15.22 16.56
N ALA A 158 -0.78 14.06 15.95
CA ALA A 158 0.50 13.78 15.33
C ALA A 158 0.77 14.73 14.14
N PRO A 159 2.04 15.01 13.81
CA PRO A 159 2.39 15.91 12.71
C PRO A 159 1.77 15.47 11.37
N GLY A 160 1.01 16.37 10.74
CA GLY A 160 0.37 16.15 9.43
C GLY A 160 -0.95 15.39 9.48
N GLU A 161 -1.52 15.16 10.67
CA GLU A 161 -2.88 14.66 10.84
C GLU A 161 -3.91 15.81 10.78
N ASN A 162 -5.10 15.53 10.26
CA ASN A 162 -6.17 16.52 10.11
C ASN A 162 -7.02 16.61 11.37
N ALA A 163 -7.25 17.82 11.88
CA ALA A 163 -8.05 18.01 13.11
C ALA A 163 -9.54 17.62 12.96
N SER A 164 -10.05 17.56 11.73
CA SER A 164 -11.42 17.12 11.43
C SER A 164 -11.55 15.60 11.25
N ASP A 165 -10.44 14.85 11.19
CA ASP A 165 -10.46 13.40 11.04
C ASP A 165 -10.60 12.73 12.42
N THR A 166 -11.67 11.98 12.63
CA THR A 166 -11.89 11.22 13.87
C THR A 166 -10.87 10.09 14.07
N ASN A 167 -10.25 9.62 12.98
CA ASN A 167 -9.22 8.60 13.00
C ASN A 167 -7.80 9.19 13.02
N ALA A 168 -7.66 10.49 13.26
CA ALA A 168 -6.37 11.14 13.36
C ALA A 168 -5.52 10.56 14.50
N HIS A 169 -4.27 10.24 14.19
CA HIS A 169 -3.34 9.75 15.20
C HIS A 169 -2.93 10.86 16.18
N ARG A 170 -2.65 10.46 17.42
CA ARG A 170 -2.13 11.35 18.47
C ARG A 170 -0.60 11.34 18.45
N ASP A 171 -0.03 12.46 18.85
CA ASP A 171 1.41 12.59 19.01
C ASP A 171 1.87 11.76 20.21
N VAL A 172 2.60 10.68 19.91
CA VAL A 172 3.21 9.78 20.90
C VAL A 172 4.74 9.80 20.79
N THR A 173 5.30 10.91 20.32
CA THR A 173 6.74 11.12 20.17
C THR A 173 7.47 11.15 21.52
N PRO A 174 8.75 10.73 21.57
CA PRO A 174 9.56 10.83 22.78
C PRO A 174 9.65 12.25 23.37
N GLU A 175 9.64 13.28 22.52
CA GLU A 175 9.66 14.68 22.89
C GLU A 175 8.39 15.07 23.66
N ARG A 176 7.24 14.56 23.21
CA ARG A 176 5.96 14.73 23.90
C ARG A 176 5.97 14.07 25.28
N PHE A 177 6.43 12.82 25.36
CA PHE A 177 6.60 12.12 26.65
C PHE A 177 7.49 12.89 27.61
N SER A 178 8.66 13.32 27.15
CA SER A 178 9.63 14.07 27.95
C SER A 178 9.04 15.37 28.51
N THR A 179 8.18 16.04 27.73
CA THR A 179 7.50 17.26 28.15
C THR A 179 6.48 16.97 29.25
N LEU A 180 5.61 15.98 29.04
CA LEU A 180 4.59 15.61 30.04
C LEU A 180 5.21 15.09 31.35
N GLU A 181 6.32 14.35 31.27
CA GLU A 181 7.03 13.85 32.44
C GLU A 181 7.67 14.98 33.26
N LYS A 182 8.28 15.99 32.60
CA LYS A 182 8.81 17.19 33.29
C LYS A 182 7.71 17.95 34.01
N GLU A 183 6.57 18.14 33.36
CA GLU A 183 5.41 18.82 33.95
C GLU A 183 4.83 18.02 35.12
N LEU A 184 4.80 16.69 35.01
CA LEU A 184 4.38 15.81 36.09
C LEU A 184 5.30 15.92 37.32
N VAL A 185 6.61 15.99 37.11
CA VAL A 185 7.59 16.16 38.19
C VAL A 185 7.44 17.56 38.82
N ARG A 186 7.31 18.61 38.01
CA ARG A 186 7.09 19.98 38.50
C ARG A 186 5.84 20.06 39.37
N ALA A 187 4.72 19.56 38.88
CA ALA A 187 3.46 19.58 39.62
C ALA A 187 3.51 18.83 40.94
N LYS A 188 4.20 17.69 40.98
CA LYS A 188 4.42 16.94 42.22
C LYS A 188 5.28 17.67 43.26
N GLY A 189 6.12 18.60 42.83
CA GLY A 189 6.90 19.43 43.75
C GLY A 189 6.10 20.55 44.40
N GLU A 190 4.96 20.93 43.80
CA GLU A 190 4.06 21.99 44.26
C GLU A 190 2.86 21.48 45.08
N THR A 191 2.61 20.16 45.05
CA THR A 191 1.59 19.46 45.88
C THR A 191 2.18 18.93 47.16
#